data_AF-A0A1E1W823-F1
#
_entry.id   AF-A0A1E1W823-F1
#
_cell.length_a   1.000
_cell.length_b   1.000
_cell.length_c   1.000
_cell.angle_alpha   90.00
_cell.angle_beta   90.00
_cell.angle_gamma   90.00
#
_symmetry.space_group_name_H-M   'P 1'
#
loop_
_entity.id
_entity.type
_entity.pdbx_description
1 polymer ?
#
loop_
_entity_poly.entity_id
_entity_poly.type
_entity_poly.pdbx_seq_one_letter_code
_entity_poly.pdbx_strand_id
1 'polypeptide(L)'
;PYACGACDYRASAHSALLKHFTTAHANHDAVLCPHCLKVIQVYADGYELSANVALFLDHLREHQNKDLEVRCSRCVLKFVHLGQLKEHQVRDHHSVENATPLCSEEHLINKPKNKARPPVKDSTSHTISQTFEDLTLVVPDGQLCRECDTPLESDKHFLGVTACSKCPYVCTCYRALLRHSGYCAGPHSLEDAPRPA
;
A
#
# COMPACT_ATOMS: atom_id res chain seq x y z
N PRO A 1 -8.51 8.30 12.76
CA PRO A 1 -7.84 7.37 11.81
C PRO A 1 -8.00 7.77 10.34
N TYR A 2 -8.80 8.79 10.00
CA TYR A 2 -8.90 9.28 8.64
C TYR A 2 -8.14 10.60 8.54
N ALA A 3 -7.18 10.68 7.62
CA ALA A 3 -6.41 11.87 7.35
C ALA A 3 -6.61 12.29 5.89
N CYS A 4 -6.67 13.59 5.63
CA CYS A 4 -6.73 14.12 4.28
C CYS A 4 -5.34 13.96 3.65
N GLY A 5 -5.28 13.46 2.41
CA GLY A 5 -4.00 13.37 1.70
C GLY A 5 -3.54 14.68 1.07
N ALA A 6 -4.37 15.74 1.12
CA ALA A 6 -4.08 17.04 0.53
C ALA A 6 -3.81 18.15 1.57
N CYS A 7 -4.13 17.92 2.86
CA CYS A 7 -3.87 18.87 3.94
C CYS A 7 -3.83 18.15 5.30
N ASP A 8 -3.53 18.88 6.38
CA ASP A 8 -3.40 18.30 7.74
C ASP A 8 -4.74 17.97 8.42
N TYR A 9 -5.86 18.04 7.70
CA TYR A 9 -7.18 17.73 8.26
C TYR A 9 -7.31 16.25 8.63
N ARG A 10 -7.78 15.98 9.85
CA ARG A 10 -8.04 14.62 10.36
C ARG A 10 -9.46 14.51 10.89
N ALA A 11 -10.07 13.34 10.66
CA ALA A 11 -11.41 13.02 11.10
C ALA A 11 -11.47 11.64 11.79
N SER A 12 -12.41 11.52 12.72
CA SER A 12 -12.80 10.25 13.34
C SER A 12 -13.84 9.49 12.51
N ALA A 13 -14.58 10.18 11.63
CA ALA A 13 -15.58 9.61 10.75
C ALA A 13 -15.16 9.69 9.27
N HIS A 14 -15.35 8.59 8.54
CA HIS A 14 -15.02 8.50 7.11
C HIS A 14 -15.83 9.49 6.27
N SER A 15 -17.14 9.60 6.52
CA SER A 15 -18.03 10.53 5.82
C SER A 15 -17.65 12.00 6.02
N ALA A 16 -17.17 12.35 7.21
CA ALA A 16 -16.70 13.71 7.51
C ALA A 16 -15.47 14.06 6.68
N LEU A 17 -14.55 13.11 6.49
CA LEU A 17 -13.37 13.32 5.65
C LEU A 17 -13.74 13.48 4.17
N LEU A 18 -14.63 12.63 3.65
CA LEU A 18 -15.09 12.76 2.26
C LEU A 18 -15.77 14.11 2.04
N LYS A 19 -16.64 14.52 2.96
CA LYS A 19 -17.29 15.83 2.91
C LYS A 19 -16.25 16.95 2.92
N HIS A 20 -15.29 16.91 3.84
CA HIS A 20 -14.19 17.87 3.91
C HIS A 20 -13.46 17.96 2.57
N PHE A 21 -13.08 16.82 1.97
CA PHE A 21 -12.37 16.82 0.69
C PHE A 21 -13.22 17.47 -0.41
N THR A 22 -14.50 17.09 -0.51
CA THR A 22 -15.40 17.68 -1.52
C THR A 22 -15.65 19.18 -1.33
N THR A 23 -15.60 19.72 -0.10
CA THR A 23 -15.87 21.14 0.15
C THR A 23 -14.61 22.00 0.15
N ALA A 24 -13.51 21.52 0.72
CA ALA A 24 -12.26 22.26 0.86
C ALA A 24 -11.34 22.09 -0.35
N HIS A 25 -11.48 20.98 -1.08
CA HIS A 25 -10.67 20.64 -2.25
C HIS A 25 -11.52 20.50 -3.53
N ALA A 26 -12.66 21.19 -3.61
CA ALA A 26 -13.59 21.12 -4.75
C ALA A 26 -12.94 21.52 -6.10
N ASN A 27 -12.06 22.52 -6.07
CA ASN A 27 -11.34 23.05 -7.24
C ASN A 27 -9.85 22.70 -7.18
N HIS A 28 -9.50 21.68 -6.43
CA HIS A 28 -8.11 21.25 -6.32
C HIS A 28 -7.78 20.35 -7.51
N ASP A 29 -6.53 20.40 -7.91
CA ASP A 29 -5.98 19.64 -9.02
C ASP A 29 -5.76 18.14 -8.70
N ALA A 30 -6.44 17.63 -7.67
CA ALA A 30 -6.27 16.29 -7.13
C ALA A 30 -7.59 15.58 -6.88
N VAL A 31 -7.59 14.26 -7.04
CA VAL A 31 -8.73 13.38 -6.80
C VAL A 31 -8.45 12.43 -5.64
N LEU A 32 -9.49 12.13 -4.85
CA LEU A 32 -9.43 11.23 -3.71
C LEU A 32 -10.18 9.93 -4.01
N CYS A 33 -9.55 8.78 -3.73
CA CYS A 33 -10.25 7.50 -3.75
C CYS A 33 -11.08 7.32 -2.47
N PRO A 34 -12.40 7.10 -2.54
CA PRO A 34 -13.25 6.97 -1.36
C PRO A 34 -13.03 5.65 -0.59
N HIS A 35 -12.39 4.64 -1.20
CA HIS A 35 -12.15 3.34 -0.58
C HIS A 35 -10.91 3.31 0.30
N CYS A 36 -9.79 3.85 -0.19
CA CYS A 36 -8.49 3.80 0.50
C CYS A 36 -7.97 5.18 0.93
N LEU A 37 -8.65 6.27 0.56
CA LEU A 37 -8.24 7.67 0.80
C LEU A 37 -6.93 8.08 0.11
N LYS A 38 -6.50 7.34 -0.91
CA LYS A 38 -5.37 7.74 -1.75
C LYS A 38 -5.73 9.00 -2.54
N VAL A 39 -4.88 10.01 -2.46
CA VAL A 39 -4.98 11.24 -3.26
C VAL A 39 -4.03 11.15 -4.43
N ILE A 40 -4.50 11.47 -5.64
CA ILE A 40 -3.69 11.50 -6.86
C ILE A 40 -3.89 12.86 -7.52
N GLN A 41 -2.78 13.51 -7.88
CA GLN A 41 -2.79 14.76 -8.64
C GLN A 41 -3.17 14.48 -10.10
N VAL A 42 -4.16 15.17 -10.65
CA VAL A 42 -4.66 15.03 -12.03
C VAL A 42 -4.42 16.27 -12.89
N TYR A 43 -4.19 17.43 -12.28
CA TYR A 43 -3.75 18.65 -12.96
C TYR A 43 -2.45 19.17 -12.35
N ALA A 44 -1.57 19.77 -13.14
CA ALA A 44 -0.43 20.51 -12.63
C ALA A 44 -0.05 21.58 -13.65
N ASP A 45 0.31 22.77 -13.16
CA ASP A 45 0.76 23.89 -13.99
C ASP A 45 -0.22 24.25 -15.14
N GLY A 46 -1.53 24.03 -14.93
CA GLY A 46 -2.57 24.30 -15.91
C GLY A 46 -2.75 23.23 -16.99
N TYR A 47 -2.01 22.12 -16.92
CA TYR A 47 -2.13 20.99 -17.85
C TYR A 47 -2.75 19.77 -17.16
N GLU A 48 -3.55 19.03 -17.93
CA GLU A 48 -4.08 17.74 -17.48
C GLU A 48 -2.99 16.67 -17.54
N LEU A 49 -2.79 15.96 -16.43
CA LEU A 49 -1.97 14.76 -16.39
C LEU A 49 -2.83 13.56 -16.76
N SER A 50 -3.10 13.38 -18.06
CA SER A 50 -3.95 12.28 -18.54
C SER A 50 -3.43 10.90 -18.12
N ALA A 51 -2.11 10.73 -17.94
CA ALA A 51 -1.53 9.52 -17.37
C ALA A 51 -2.00 9.26 -15.92
N ASN A 52 -2.07 10.30 -15.09
CA ASN A 52 -2.53 10.18 -13.70
C ASN A 52 -4.04 9.93 -13.62
N VAL A 53 -4.81 10.51 -14.55
CA VAL A 53 -6.23 10.20 -14.70
C VAL A 53 -6.41 8.71 -15.03
N ALA A 54 -5.66 8.18 -16.00
CA ALA A 54 -5.70 6.76 -16.34
C ALA A 54 -5.32 5.88 -15.14
N LEU A 55 -4.24 6.22 -14.43
CA LEU A 55 -3.81 5.51 -13.22
C LEU A 55 -4.88 5.53 -12.12
N PHE A 56 -5.57 6.65 -11.92
CA PHE A 56 -6.66 6.74 -10.95
C PHE A 56 -7.85 5.85 -11.35
N LEU A 57 -8.19 5.79 -12.64
CA LEU A 57 -9.24 4.91 -13.14
C LEU A 57 -8.86 3.43 -13.05
N ASP A 58 -7.62 3.07 -13.34
CA ASP A 58 -7.10 1.71 -13.11
C ASP A 58 -7.17 1.35 -11.62
N HIS A 59 -6.74 2.25 -10.74
CA HIS A 59 -6.82 2.08 -9.30
C HIS A 59 -8.26 1.84 -8.80
N LEU A 60 -9.24 2.58 -9.31
CA LEU A 60 -10.65 2.34 -8.99
C LEU A 60 -11.15 0.99 -9.51
N ARG A 61 -10.67 0.53 -10.67
CA ARG A 61 -10.99 -0.80 -11.21
C ARG A 61 -10.42 -1.91 -10.33
N GLU A 62 -9.22 -1.74 -9.78
CA GLU A 62 -8.64 -2.71 -8.85
C GLU A 62 -9.52 -2.89 -7.60
N HIS A 63 -10.13 -1.82 -7.10
CA HIS A 63 -11.09 -1.91 -5.98
C HIS A 63 -12.39 -2.65 -6.34
N GLN A 64 -12.77 -2.73 -7.62
CA GLN A 64 -13.92 -3.53 -8.05
C GLN A 64 -13.62 -5.03 -8.03
N ASN A 65 -12.33 -5.41 -8.13
CA ASN A 65 -11.91 -6.79 -8.04
C ASN A 65 -11.93 -7.27 -6.58
N LYS A 66 -13.01 -7.99 -6.22
CA LYS A 66 -13.23 -8.47 -4.84
C LYS A 66 -12.14 -9.41 -4.34
N ASP A 67 -11.43 -10.12 -5.22
CA ASP A 67 -10.35 -11.03 -4.84
C ASP A 67 -9.08 -10.30 -4.37
N LEU A 68 -8.90 -9.04 -4.77
CA LEU A 68 -7.75 -8.21 -4.39
C LEU A 68 -8.06 -7.31 -3.18
N GLU A 69 -9.35 -7.13 -2.83
CA GLU A 69 -9.77 -6.21 -1.77
C GLU A 69 -9.37 -6.70 -0.37
N VAL A 70 -8.44 -6.00 0.28
CA VAL A 70 -8.04 -6.22 1.67
C VAL A 70 -8.64 -5.14 2.56
N ARG A 71 -9.36 -5.53 3.62
CA ARG A 71 -10.06 -4.59 4.51
C ARG A 71 -9.31 -4.37 5.81
N CYS A 72 -9.34 -3.14 6.32
CA CYS A 72 -8.86 -2.88 7.68
C CYS A 72 -9.80 -3.50 8.71
N SER A 73 -9.24 -4.07 9.78
CA SER A 73 -10.01 -4.60 10.91
C SER A 73 -10.49 -3.52 11.87
N ARG A 74 -9.85 -2.35 11.87
CA ARG A 74 -10.11 -1.24 12.81
C ARG A 74 -10.92 -0.08 12.21
N CYS A 75 -11.12 -0.05 10.89
CA CYS A 75 -11.84 1.03 10.21
C CYS A 75 -12.54 0.55 8.93
N VAL A 76 -13.30 1.43 8.29
CA VAL A 76 -14.06 1.12 7.07
C VAL A 76 -13.22 1.08 5.77
N LEU A 77 -11.94 1.46 5.82
CA LEU A 77 -11.10 1.55 4.63
C LEU A 77 -10.77 0.17 4.05
N LYS A 78 -10.59 0.18 2.74
CA LYS A 78 -10.27 -0.99 1.94
C LYS A 78 -9.11 -0.67 1.03
N PHE A 79 -8.24 -1.63 0.83
CA PHE A 79 -6.98 -1.49 0.11
C PHE A 79 -6.88 -2.56 -0.96
N VAL A 80 -6.16 -2.27 -2.04
CA VAL A 80 -5.90 -3.25 -3.11
C VAL A 80 -4.78 -4.21 -2.69
N HIS A 81 -3.91 -3.79 -1.78
CA HIS A 81 -2.76 -4.57 -1.36
C HIS A 81 -2.61 -4.59 0.16
N LEU A 82 -2.12 -5.73 0.68
CA LEU A 82 -1.84 -5.90 2.11
C LEU A 82 -0.78 -4.91 2.63
N GLY A 83 0.19 -4.53 1.78
CA GLY A 83 1.21 -3.53 2.14
C GLY A 83 0.61 -2.16 2.47
N GLN A 84 -0.34 -1.69 1.65
CA GLN A 84 -1.06 -0.44 1.88
C GLN A 84 -1.88 -0.50 3.18
N LEU A 85 -2.47 -1.66 3.48
CA LEU A 85 -3.16 -1.86 4.75
C LEU A 85 -2.19 -1.78 5.95
N LYS A 86 -1.03 -2.45 5.88
CA LYS A 86 -0.02 -2.43 6.95
C LYS A 86 0.49 -1.00 7.19
N GLU A 87 0.79 -0.24 6.12
CA GLU A 87 1.20 1.16 6.23
C GLU A 87 0.11 2.03 6.88
N HIS A 88 -1.14 1.89 6.43
CA HIS A 88 -2.27 2.58 7.03
C HIS A 88 -2.42 2.27 8.53
N GLN A 89 -2.27 1.01 8.94
CA GLN A 89 -2.34 0.62 10.34
C GLN A 89 -1.27 1.28 11.20
N VAL A 90 -0.04 1.39 10.69
CA VAL A 90 1.06 2.04 11.40
C VAL A 90 0.83 3.55 11.49
N ARG A 91 0.45 4.20 10.38
CA ARG A 91 0.32 5.66 10.30
C ARG A 91 -0.93 6.20 10.98
N ASP A 92 -2.06 5.54 10.80
CA ASP A 92 -3.38 6.12 11.10
C ASP A 92 -4.07 5.50 12.32
N HIS A 93 -3.54 4.38 12.82
CA HIS A 93 -4.04 3.69 14.02
C HIS A 93 -3.03 3.67 15.17
N HIS A 94 -2.09 4.62 15.20
CA HIS A 94 -1.21 4.82 16.34
C HIS A 94 -2.04 5.22 17.57
N SER A 95 -1.91 4.46 18.66
CA SER A 95 -2.50 4.82 19.95
C SER A 95 -1.56 5.77 20.67
N VAL A 96 -2.08 6.77 21.37
CA VAL A 96 -1.23 7.68 22.14
C VAL A 96 -0.48 6.88 23.20
N GLU A 97 0.82 7.15 23.36
CA GLU A 97 1.64 6.49 24.38
C GLU A 97 1.02 6.74 25.77
N ASN A 98 0.79 5.68 26.54
CA ASN A 98 0.11 5.69 27.85
C ASN A 98 -1.41 5.97 27.83
N ALA A 99 -2.09 5.84 26.69
CA ALA A 99 -3.54 5.88 26.67
C ALA A 99 -4.12 4.70 27.47
N THR A 100 -4.88 5.00 28.52
CA THR A 100 -5.65 3.99 29.24
C THR A 100 -6.76 3.49 28.31
N PRO A 101 -6.79 2.20 27.95
CA PRO A 101 -7.82 1.69 27.04
C PRO A 101 -9.20 1.86 27.70
N LEU A 102 -10.11 2.56 27.03
CA LEU A 102 -11.48 2.80 27.51
C LEU A 102 -12.31 1.50 27.62
N CYS A 103 -11.90 0.44 26.92
CA CYS A 103 -12.48 -0.90 27.00
C CYS A 103 -11.38 -1.96 26.85
N SER A 104 -11.45 -3.00 27.67
CA SER A 104 -10.74 -4.26 27.50
C SER A 104 -11.24 -5.00 26.23
N GLU A 105 -10.35 -5.74 25.56
CA GLU A 105 -10.64 -6.43 24.28
C GLU A 105 -11.89 -7.34 24.30
N GLU A 106 -12.31 -7.77 25.49
CA GLU A 106 -13.49 -8.61 25.74
C GLU A 106 -14.83 -7.97 25.34
N HIS A 107 -14.90 -6.63 25.31
CA HIS A 107 -16.14 -5.91 24.96
C HIS A 107 -16.23 -5.47 23.50
N LEU A 108 -15.25 -5.85 22.66
CA LEU A 108 -15.28 -5.55 21.23
C LEU A 108 -16.27 -6.49 20.52
N ILE A 109 -17.34 -5.92 19.97
CA ILE A 109 -18.26 -6.62 19.07
C ILE A 109 -17.49 -6.98 17.79
N ASN A 110 -16.98 -8.21 17.75
CA ASN A 110 -16.29 -8.73 16.59
C ASN A 110 -17.29 -9.00 15.47
N LYS A 111 -16.99 -8.50 14.27
CA LYS A 111 -17.75 -8.82 13.06
C LYS A 111 -17.73 -10.34 12.84
N PRO A 112 -18.87 -10.99 12.54
CA PRO A 112 -18.89 -12.43 12.32
C PRO A 112 -17.91 -12.82 11.20
N LYS A 113 -16.98 -13.72 11.53
CA LYS A 113 -15.96 -14.21 10.60
C LYS A 113 -16.64 -15.06 9.52
N ASN A 114 -16.80 -14.53 8.31
CA ASN A 114 -16.93 -15.40 7.13
C ASN A 114 -15.62 -16.16 6.98
N LYS A 115 -15.71 -17.50 6.85
CA LYS A 115 -14.57 -18.41 6.97
C LYS A 115 -13.41 -17.99 6.05
N ALA A 116 -12.23 -17.87 6.65
CA ALA A 116 -11.03 -17.33 6.05
C ALA A 116 -10.37 -18.33 5.08
N ARG A 117 -9.82 -17.77 4.00
CA ARG A 117 -8.67 -18.32 3.27
C ARG A 117 -7.53 -18.63 4.27
N PRO A 118 -6.76 -19.72 4.12
CA PRO A 118 -5.74 -20.10 5.09
C PRO A 118 -4.69 -18.99 5.31
N PRO A 119 -4.08 -18.89 6.51
CA PRO A 119 -3.05 -17.88 6.79
C PRO A 119 -1.79 -18.21 5.99
N VAL A 120 -1.37 -17.30 5.11
CA VAL A 120 -0.03 -17.34 4.52
C VAL A 120 0.94 -16.96 5.65
N LYS A 121 1.74 -17.93 6.10
CA LYS A 121 2.78 -17.75 7.11
C LYS A 121 3.82 -16.77 6.55
N ASP A 122 3.88 -15.56 7.11
CA ASP A 122 4.92 -14.54 6.88
C ASP A 122 6.28 -15.13 7.30
N SER A 123 6.91 -15.89 6.41
CA SER A 123 8.36 -16.16 6.44
C SER A 123 8.97 -15.31 5.35
N THR A 124 9.38 -14.09 5.70
CA THR A 124 10.25 -13.27 4.85
C THR A 124 11.57 -14.02 4.65
N SER A 125 11.65 -14.79 3.57
CA SER A 125 12.77 -15.67 3.26
C SER A 125 13.63 -14.98 2.20
N HIS A 126 14.41 -13.98 2.60
CA HIS A 126 15.30 -13.23 1.71
C HIS A 126 16.66 -13.00 2.35
N THR A 127 17.68 -12.90 1.51
CA THR A 127 19.04 -12.55 1.91
C THR A 127 19.45 -11.25 1.21
N ILE A 128 20.19 -10.41 1.93
CA ILE A 128 20.80 -9.19 1.37
C ILE A 128 22.29 -9.47 1.24
N SER A 129 22.81 -9.37 0.03
CA SER A 129 24.23 -9.45 -0.31
C SER A 129 24.70 -8.11 -0.85
N GLN A 130 25.97 -7.75 -0.62
CA GLN A 130 26.57 -6.48 -1.07
C GLN A 130 25.74 -5.26 -0.65
N THR A 131 25.90 -4.82 0.60
CA THR A 131 25.24 -3.60 1.09
C THR A 131 25.80 -2.38 0.38
N PHE A 132 24.94 -1.38 0.17
CA PHE A 132 25.30 -0.11 -0.47
C PHE A 132 25.51 1.01 0.56
N GLU A 133 25.87 0.67 1.79
CA GLU A 133 26.02 1.61 2.91
C GLU A 133 27.11 2.66 2.66
N ASP A 134 28.13 2.32 1.88
CA ASP A 134 29.24 3.22 1.52
C ASP A 134 29.06 3.90 0.14
N LEU A 135 27.86 3.86 -0.45
CA LEU A 135 27.58 4.42 -1.78
C LEU A 135 26.60 5.59 -1.70
N THR A 136 26.97 6.71 -2.30
CA THR A 136 26.06 7.86 -2.49
C THR A 136 25.38 7.75 -3.86
N LEU A 137 24.08 7.45 -3.85
CA LEU A 137 23.25 7.44 -5.05
C LEU A 137 22.77 8.86 -5.36
N VAL A 138 23.22 9.43 -6.49
CA VAL A 138 22.69 10.69 -7.01
C VAL A 138 21.51 10.37 -7.92
N VAL A 139 20.31 10.64 -7.43
CA VAL A 139 19.05 10.35 -8.14
C VAL A 139 18.39 11.68 -8.55
N PRO A 140 17.94 11.85 -9.81
CA PRO A 140 17.19 13.03 -10.21
C PRO A 140 15.83 13.12 -9.50
N ASP A 141 15.42 14.34 -9.15
CA ASP A 141 14.15 14.58 -8.47
C ASP A 141 12.94 14.05 -9.26
N GLY A 142 12.01 13.39 -8.57
CA GLY A 142 10.73 12.94 -9.12
C GLY A 142 10.79 11.65 -9.95
N GLN A 143 11.90 10.93 -9.95
CA GLN A 143 12.02 9.65 -10.65
C GLN A 143 11.42 8.48 -9.86
N LEU A 144 10.71 7.59 -10.56
CA LEU A 144 10.06 6.42 -9.97
C LEU A 144 10.84 5.14 -10.28
N CYS A 145 10.89 4.21 -9.32
CA CYS A 145 11.46 2.89 -9.52
C CYS A 145 10.56 2.03 -10.41
N ARG A 146 11.15 1.40 -11.43
CA ARG A 146 10.42 0.54 -12.38
C ARG A 146 9.93 -0.78 -11.79
N GLU A 147 10.43 -1.17 -10.62
CA GLU A 147 10.03 -2.44 -9.99
C GLU A 147 8.91 -2.28 -8.95
N CYS A 148 8.82 -1.10 -8.30
CA CYS A 148 7.85 -0.87 -7.22
C CYS A 148 7.03 0.41 -7.34
N ASP A 149 7.27 1.21 -8.38
CA ASP A 149 6.53 2.44 -8.71
C ASP A 149 6.54 3.51 -7.62
N THR A 150 7.52 3.47 -6.71
CA THR A 150 7.72 4.51 -5.69
C THR A 150 8.89 5.42 -6.02
N PRO A 151 8.91 6.67 -5.51
CA PRO A 151 10.04 7.57 -5.70
C PRO A 151 11.37 6.90 -5.31
N LEU A 152 12.38 7.08 -6.16
CA LEU A 152 13.73 6.56 -5.94
C LEU A 152 14.43 7.26 -4.76
N GLU A 153 14.03 8.50 -4.44
CA GLU A 153 14.46 9.28 -3.27
C GLU A 153 13.89 8.76 -1.95
N SER A 154 12.93 7.82 -1.98
CA SER A 154 12.40 7.20 -0.77
C SER A 154 13.54 6.60 0.05
N ASP A 155 13.57 6.90 1.35
CA ASP A 155 14.57 6.34 2.25
C ASP A 155 14.58 4.80 2.17
N LYS A 156 15.77 4.20 2.20
CA LYS A 156 16.02 2.76 2.15
C LYS A 156 15.49 2.04 0.89
N HIS A 157 15.45 2.72 -0.26
CA HIS A 157 15.03 2.11 -1.53
C HIS A 157 15.99 0.98 -1.99
N PHE A 158 17.30 1.27 -1.94
CA PHE A 158 18.38 0.37 -2.35
C PHE A 158 19.28 0.06 -1.16
N LEU A 159 18.98 -1.03 -0.45
CA LEU A 159 19.79 -1.48 0.69
C LEU A 159 21.03 -2.28 0.24
N GLY A 160 20.95 -2.89 -0.94
CA GLY A 160 21.95 -3.80 -1.49
C GLY A 160 21.34 -4.68 -2.57
N VAL A 161 22.07 -5.71 -2.98
CA VAL A 161 21.51 -6.77 -3.83
C VAL A 161 20.70 -7.71 -2.95
N THR A 162 19.42 -7.89 -3.26
CA THR A 162 18.52 -8.74 -2.47
C THR A 162 18.09 -9.96 -3.28
N ALA A 163 18.19 -11.13 -2.68
CA ALA A 163 17.88 -12.41 -3.32
C ALA A 163 16.76 -13.14 -2.57
N CYS A 164 15.84 -13.75 -3.32
CA CYS A 164 14.85 -14.65 -2.73
C CYS A 164 15.53 -15.95 -2.27
N SER A 165 15.22 -16.43 -1.07
CA SER A 165 15.78 -17.69 -0.59
C SER A 165 15.06 -18.94 -1.14
N LYS A 166 14.00 -18.75 -1.95
CA LYS A 166 13.14 -19.82 -2.46
C LYS A 166 13.32 -20.07 -3.95
N CYS A 167 13.80 -19.09 -4.72
CA CYS A 167 13.93 -19.18 -6.17
C CYS A 167 15.10 -18.29 -6.65
N PRO A 168 15.51 -18.32 -7.94
CA PRO A 168 16.66 -17.57 -8.43
C PRO A 168 16.40 -16.07 -8.62
N TYR A 169 15.28 -15.53 -8.14
CA TYR A 169 14.95 -14.10 -8.27
C TYR A 169 15.89 -13.24 -7.42
N VAL A 170 16.46 -12.21 -8.05
CA VAL A 170 17.38 -11.25 -7.45
C VAL A 170 17.00 -9.84 -7.94
N CYS A 171 16.96 -8.88 -7.04
CA CYS A 171 16.69 -7.48 -7.37
C CYS A 171 17.35 -6.54 -6.35
N THR A 172 17.51 -5.26 -6.69
CA THR A 172 18.05 -4.24 -5.77
C THR A 172 16.95 -3.40 -5.12
N CYS A 173 15.74 -3.41 -5.67
CA CYS A 173 14.60 -2.76 -5.04
C CYS A 173 14.03 -3.66 -3.93
N TYR A 174 14.14 -3.19 -2.68
CA TYR A 174 13.64 -3.95 -1.54
C TYR A 174 12.12 -4.19 -1.59
N ARG A 175 11.35 -3.20 -2.09
CA ARG A 175 9.89 -3.31 -2.25
C ARG A 175 9.51 -4.34 -3.32
N ALA A 176 10.29 -4.45 -4.39
CA ALA A 176 10.07 -5.44 -5.45
C ALA A 176 10.29 -6.86 -4.93
N LEU A 177 11.33 -7.08 -4.12
CA LEU A 177 11.56 -8.36 -3.46
C LEU A 177 10.41 -8.75 -2.52
N LEU A 178 9.89 -7.79 -1.75
CA LEU A 178 8.73 -8.05 -0.89
C LEU A 178 7.51 -8.45 -1.71
N ARG A 179 7.23 -7.75 -2.82
CA ARG A 179 6.18 -8.13 -3.77
C ARG A 179 6.39 -9.55 -4.30
N HIS A 180 7.59 -9.88 -4.73
CA HIS A 180 7.95 -11.22 -5.19
C HIS A 180 7.70 -12.28 -4.10
N SER A 181 8.15 -12.02 -2.87
CA SER A 181 8.04 -12.97 -1.75
C SER A 181 6.60 -13.33 -1.39
N GLY A 182 5.64 -12.44 -1.68
CA GLY A 182 4.21 -12.69 -1.45
C GLY A 182 3.59 -13.72 -2.40
N TYR A 183 4.19 -13.95 -3.56
CA TYR A 183 3.72 -14.92 -4.57
C TYR A 183 4.71 -16.07 -4.80
N CYS A 184 5.94 -15.98 -4.28
CA CYS A 184 6.99 -16.96 -4.51
C CYS A 184 6.74 -18.29 -3.77
N ALA A 185 6.52 -19.35 -4.55
CA ALA A 185 6.29 -20.72 -4.06
C ALA A 185 7.54 -21.62 -4.10
N GLY A 186 8.67 -21.16 -4.64
CA GLY A 186 9.88 -21.98 -4.81
C GLY A 186 10.31 -22.16 -6.27
N PRO A 187 11.24 -23.08 -6.59
CA PRO A 187 11.71 -23.32 -7.95
C PRO A 187 10.65 -23.97 -8.87
N HIS A 188 9.52 -24.40 -8.30
CA HIS A 188 8.34 -24.85 -9.01
C HIS A 188 7.19 -23.88 -8.73
N SER A 189 7.26 -22.67 -9.31
CA SER A 189 6.14 -21.75 -9.29
C SER A 189 5.03 -22.30 -10.20
N LEU A 190 3.78 -22.19 -9.75
CA LEU A 190 2.55 -22.73 -10.36
C LEU A 190 2.18 -22.11 -11.71
N GLU A 191 3.15 -21.77 -12.56
CA GLU A 191 2.93 -21.34 -13.95
C GLU A 191 2.83 -22.52 -14.91
N ASP A 192 3.06 -23.76 -14.45
CA ASP A 192 2.99 -24.99 -15.26
C ASP A 192 1.84 -25.94 -14.89
N ALA A 193 0.76 -25.42 -14.28
CA ALA A 193 -0.46 -26.20 -14.13
C ALA A 193 -1.34 -25.99 -15.38
N PRO A 194 -1.50 -26.99 -16.27
CA PRO A 194 -2.42 -26.86 -17.39
C PRO A 194 -3.83 -26.64 -16.84
N ARG A 195 -4.45 -25.53 -17.22
CA ARG A 195 -5.86 -25.26 -16.91
C ARG A 195 -6.71 -26.32 -17.63
N PRO A 196 -7.50 -27.14 -16.91
CA PRO A 196 -8.43 -28.05 -17.58
C PRO A 196 -9.48 -27.21 -18.34
N ALA A 197 -9.77 -27.67 -19.56
CA ALA A 197 -10.73 -27.08 -20.49
C ALA A 197 -12.18 -27.12 -19.97
#